data_AF-A0A0F9IPT0-F1
#
_entry.id   AF-A0A0F9IPT0-F1
#
_cell.length_a   1.000
_cell.length_b   1.000
_cell.length_c   1.000
_cell.angle_alpha   90.00
_cell.angle_beta   90.00
_cell.angle_gamma   90.00
#
_symmetry.space_group_name_H-M   'P 1'
#
loop_
_entity.id
_entity.type
_entity.pdbx_description
1 polymer ?
#
loop_
_entity_poly.entity_id
_entity_poly.type
_entity_poly.pdbx_seq_one_letter_code
_entity_poly.pdbx_strand_id
1 'polypeptide(L)'
;MEVNEMQKWNIANQIQREYDHGSIIKRLEKLERNPFVKLVKKNIPVKSKESTFKIAIIDFEGSPVFLCGIMIENILLTFYIENYLHRDELYLVIFEALKRSKILSFFAFSDYERNELLSMYRFLRVQGYNVFTYAFIKEFPIINLQNTTFESLAEAIYSISLNSKTITTGDSLFRNSKIINKLFTAHKFPEIISHNRNCLINENILFRKRWYKNYKI
;
A
#
# COMPACT_ATOMS: atom_id res chain seq x y z
N MET A 1 -15.60 2.27 -4.88
CA MET A 1 -16.89 1.82 -4.30
C MET A 1 -16.79 2.12 -2.82
N GLU A 2 -17.54 3.11 -2.33
CA GLU A 2 -17.47 3.52 -0.93
C GLU A 2 -17.92 2.37 -0.01
N VAL A 3 -17.13 2.09 1.02
CA VAL A 3 -17.41 1.06 2.01
C VAL A 3 -18.53 1.58 2.91
N ASN A 4 -19.69 0.92 2.95
CA ASN A 4 -20.80 1.34 3.82
C ASN A 4 -20.49 1.06 5.31
N GLU A 5 -21.24 1.66 6.24
CA GLU A 5 -20.95 1.53 7.68
C GLU A 5 -20.98 0.08 8.18
N MET A 6 -21.85 -0.77 7.64
CA MET A 6 -21.91 -2.20 7.98
C MET A 6 -20.67 -2.95 7.50
N GLN A 7 -20.15 -2.64 6.32
CA GLN A 7 -18.90 -3.19 5.80
C GLN A 7 -17.69 -2.71 6.63
N LYS A 8 -17.66 -1.43 7.02
CA LYS A 8 -16.61 -0.90 7.92
C LYS A 8 -16.62 -1.62 9.27
N TRP A 9 -17.80 -1.84 9.83
CA TRP A 9 -17.97 -2.60 11.09
C TRP A 9 -17.51 -4.05 10.96
N ASN A 10 -17.87 -4.75 9.88
CA ASN A 10 -17.42 -6.13 9.64
C ASN A 10 -15.90 -6.23 9.50
N ILE A 11 -15.27 -5.29 8.78
CA ILE A 11 -13.82 -5.21 8.65
C ILE A 11 -13.19 -4.91 10.01
N ALA A 12 -13.73 -3.98 10.79
CA ALA A 12 -13.23 -3.67 12.14
C ALA A 12 -13.19 -4.91 13.05
N ASN A 13 -14.27 -5.70 13.07
CA ASN A 13 -14.31 -6.97 13.78
C ASN A 13 -13.30 -8.00 13.25
N GLN A 14 -13.06 -8.03 11.95
CA GLN A 14 -12.11 -8.96 11.33
C GLN A 14 -10.66 -8.62 11.69
N ILE A 15 -10.31 -7.33 11.76
CA ILE A 15 -8.92 -6.88 11.96
C ILE A 15 -8.49 -6.84 13.42
N GLN A 16 -9.44 -6.79 14.37
CA GLN A 16 -9.18 -6.72 15.81
C GLN A 16 -8.86 -8.07 16.46
N ARG A 17 -9.01 -9.18 15.73
CA ARG A 17 -8.58 -10.49 16.22
C ARG A 17 -7.06 -10.55 16.23
N GLU A 18 -6.46 -10.86 17.38
CA GLU A 18 -5.02 -11.09 17.48
C GLU A 18 -4.56 -12.06 16.39
N TYR A 19 -3.47 -11.70 15.71
CA TYR A 19 -2.95 -12.47 14.59
C TYR A 19 -1.43 -12.56 14.67
N ASP A 20 -0.88 -13.76 14.55
CA ASP A 20 0.56 -13.98 14.42
C ASP A 20 1.00 -13.71 12.96
N HIS A 21 1.52 -12.49 12.75
CA HIS A 21 2.06 -12.06 11.47
C HIS A 21 3.36 -12.76 11.09
N GLY A 22 4.07 -13.37 12.05
CA GLY A 22 5.37 -14.00 11.81
C GLY A 22 5.31 -15.08 10.73
N SER A 23 4.23 -15.86 10.68
CA SER A 23 4.01 -16.88 9.66
C SER A 23 3.80 -16.30 8.25
N ILE A 24 3.10 -15.16 8.11
CA ILE A 24 2.87 -14.50 6.82
C ILE A 24 4.16 -13.83 6.36
N ILE A 25 4.80 -13.08 7.23
CA ILE A 25 6.02 -12.33 6.91
C ILE A 25 7.10 -13.29 6.41
N LYS A 26 7.32 -14.42 7.09
CA LYS A 26 8.23 -15.48 6.62
C LYS A 26 7.83 -16.06 5.26
N ARG A 27 6.53 -16.23 5.00
CA ARG A 27 6.02 -16.70 3.70
C ARG A 27 6.27 -15.71 2.57
N LEU A 28 6.17 -14.41 2.85
CA LEU A 28 6.44 -13.33 1.90
C LEU A 28 7.94 -13.16 1.64
N GLU A 29 8.78 -13.27 2.68
CA GLU A 29 10.24 -13.23 2.54
C GLU A 29 10.79 -14.35 1.66
N LYS A 30 10.18 -15.53 1.77
CA LYS A 30 10.54 -16.75 1.03
C LYS A 30 9.76 -16.90 -0.27
N LEU A 31 9.14 -15.84 -0.78
CA LEU A 31 8.57 -15.86 -2.12
C LEU A 31 9.66 -16.21 -3.13
N GLU A 32 9.39 -17.24 -3.92
CA GLU A 32 10.16 -17.49 -5.13
C GLU A 32 10.01 -16.26 -6.03
N ARG A 33 11.13 -15.74 -6.49
CA ARG A 33 11.18 -14.52 -7.27
C ARG A 33 12.33 -14.59 -8.26
N ASN A 34 12.09 -13.98 -9.41
CA ASN A 34 13.12 -13.76 -10.40
C ASN A 34 14.30 -12.96 -9.78
N PRO A 35 15.57 -13.27 -10.11
CA PRO A 35 16.74 -12.55 -9.60
C PRO A 35 16.70 -11.02 -9.81
N PHE A 36 15.97 -10.55 -10.82
CA PHE A 36 15.84 -9.11 -11.10
C PHE A 36 14.85 -8.40 -10.17
N VAL A 37 14.00 -9.13 -9.46
CA VAL A 37 13.10 -8.60 -8.44
C VAL A 37 13.78 -8.66 -7.07
N LYS A 38 14.16 -7.48 -6.56
CA LYS A 38 14.83 -7.33 -5.28
C LYS A 38 13.79 -7.22 -4.16
N LEU A 39 14.14 -7.76 -2.99
CA LEU A 39 13.37 -7.63 -1.76
C LEU A 39 14.24 -6.99 -0.69
N VAL A 40 13.73 -5.92 -0.08
CA VAL A 40 14.30 -5.30 1.11
C VAL A 40 13.32 -5.45 2.27
N LYS A 41 13.81 -6.00 3.38
CA LYS A 41 13.07 -6.04 4.65
C LYS A 41 13.61 -4.98 5.58
N LYS A 42 12.73 -4.20 6.21
CA LYS A 42 13.09 -3.31 7.32
C LYS A 42 12.12 -3.44 8.48
N ASN A 43 12.67 -3.45 9.69
CA ASN A 43 11.89 -3.31 10.91
C ASN A 43 11.78 -1.82 11.25
N ILE A 44 10.57 -1.35 11.51
CA ILE A 44 10.26 0.00 11.96
C ILE A 44 10.23 -0.03 13.49
N PRO A 45 10.99 0.82 14.17
CA PRO A 45 10.92 0.94 15.62
C PRO A 45 9.50 1.36 16.04
N VAL A 46 8.85 0.57 16.90
CA VAL A 46 7.56 0.93 17.49
C VAL A 46 7.80 1.45 18.89
N LYS A 47 7.22 2.62 19.22
CA LYS A 47 7.37 3.24 20.55
C LYS A 47 6.49 2.59 21.63
N SER A 48 5.59 1.67 21.27
CA SER A 48 4.57 1.09 22.16
C SER A 48 4.26 -0.36 21.77
N LYS A 49 3.95 -1.20 22.77
CA LYS A 49 3.30 -2.51 22.57
C LYS A 49 1.84 -2.29 22.20
N GLU A 50 1.59 -1.84 20.99
CA GLU A 50 0.22 -1.70 20.47
C GLU A 50 -0.28 -3.01 19.87
N SER A 51 -1.61 -3.19 19.90
CA SER A 51 -2.31 -4.40 19.44
C SER A 51 -1.91 -4.79 18.00
N THR A 52 -1.78 -6.10 17.78
CA THR A 52 -1.45 -6.70 16.50
C THR A 52 -2.70 -6.84 15.64
N PHE A 53 -2.86 -5.96 14.66
CA PHE A 53 -4.04 -5.97 13.77
C PHE A 53 -3.80 -6.82 12.55
N LYS A 54 -4.81 -7.56 12.12
CA LYS A 54 -4.79 -8.41 10.92
C LYS A 54 -4.90 -7.59 9.62
N ILE A 55 -3.97 -6.67 9.41
CA ILE A 55 -3.95 -5.76 8.27
C ILE A 55 -2.60 -5.76 7.56
N ALA A 56 -2.61 -5.26 6.33
CA ALA A 56 -1.43 -4.81 5.62
C ALA A 56 -1.71 -3.43 5.02
N ILE A 57 -0.66 -2.61 4.88
CA ILE A 57 -0.73 -1.35 4.15
C ILE A 57 0.13 -1.50 2.90
N ILE A 58 -0.40 -1.11 1.75
CA ILE A 58 0.25 -1.24 0.46
C ILE A 58 0.38 0.11 -0.22
N ASP A 59 1.55 0.37 -0.81
CA ASP A 59 1.82 1.58 -1.57
C ASP A 59 2.72 1.24 -2.76
N PHE A 60 2.45 1.90 -3.89
CA PHE A 60 3.18 1.70 -5.14
C PHE A 60 3.92 2.95 -5.56
N GLU A 61 5.13 2.75 -6.08
CA GLU A 61 5.93 3.82 -6.64
C GLU A 61 6.13 3.63 -8.14
N GLY A 62 6.09 4.77 -8.82
CA GLY A 62 6.31 4.85 -10.25
C GLY A 62 5.04 4.74 -11.09
N SER A 63 5.16 5.21 -12.33
CA SER A 63 4.17 4.98 -13.37
C SER A 63 4.93 4.83 -14.69
N PRO A 64 5.09 3.61 -15.23
CA PRO A 64 4.57 2.34 -14.70
C PRO A 64 5.22 1.94 -13.36
N VAL A 65 4.52 1.12 -12.57
CA VAL A 65 4.99 0.71 -11.24
C VAL A 65 6.29 -0.10 -11.34
N PHE A 66 7.27 0.26 -10.52
CA PHE A 66 8.54 -0.45 -10.41
C PHE A 66 8.93 -0.79 -8.97
N LEU A 67 8.12 -0.38 -7.99
CA LEU A 67 8.30 -0.71 -6.59
C LEU A 67 6.95 -0.84 -5.88
N CYS A 68 6.85 -1.86 -5.04
CA CYS A 68 5.71 -2.13 -4.17
C CYS A 68 6.22 -2.31 -2.75
N GLY A 69 5.70 -1.50 -1.83
CA GLY A 69 5.92 -1.68 -0.41
C GLY A 69 4.69 -2.28 0.26
N ILE A 70 4.91 -3.28 1.11
CA ILE A 70 3.88 -3.88 1.96
C ILE A 70 4.34 -3.77 3.41
N MET A 71 3.57 -3.05 4.22
CA MET A 71 3.79 -2.90 5.66
C MET A 71 2.81 -3.80 6.43
N ILE A 72 3.36 -4.70 7.24
CA ILE A 72 2.61 -5.58 8.15
C ILE A 72 3.14 -5.33 9.56
N GLU A 73 2.28 -4.84 10.44
CA GLU A 73 2.66 -4.34 11.78
C GLU A 73 3.76 -3.29 11.73
N ASN A 74 4.99 -3.69 12.02
CA ASN A 74 6.19 -2.89 12.04
C ASN A 74 7.25 -3.40 11.06
N ILE A 75 6.92 -4.36 10.21
CA ILE A 75 7.81 -4.91 9.20
C ILE A 75 7.39 -4.38 7.84
N LEU A 76 8.35 -3.82 7.12
CA LEU A 76 8.19 -3.33 5.76
C LEU A 76 8.93 -4.27 4.81
N LEU A 77 8.21 -4.80 3.84
CA LEU A 77 8.73 -5.60 2.74
C LEU A 77 8.61 -4.78 1.45
N THR A 78 9.74 -4.40 0.86
CA THR A 78 9.79 -3.65 -0.40
C THR A 78 10.24 -4.55 -1.52
N PHE A 79 9.38 -4.78 -2.51
CA PHE A 79 9.69 -5.46 -3.76
C PHE A 79 9.95 -4.41 -4.84
N TYR A 80 11.06 -4.49 -5.56
CA TYR A 80 11.36 -3.53 -6.61
C TYR A 80 12.25 -4.12 -7.71
N ILE A 81 12.25 -3.45 -8.85
CA ILE A 81 13.15 -3.71 -9.97
C ILE A 81 14.03 -2.49 -10.21
N GLU A 82 15.15 -2.69 -10.89
CA GLU A 82 16.06 -1.60 -11.27
C GLU A 82 16.05 -1.32 -12.78
N ASN A 83 15.31 -2.14 -13.54
CA ASN A 83 15.14 -2.03 -14.98
C ASN A 83 13.71 -2.42 -15.37
N TYR A 84 13.03 -1.52 -16.09
CA TYR A 84 11.64 -1.71 -16.55
C TYR A 84 11.41 -2.93 -17.45
N LEU A 85 12.47 -3.49 -18.04
CA LEU A 85 12.38 -4.73 -18.81
C LEU A 85 11.86 -5.91 -17.97
N HIS A 86 11.96 -5.84 -16.64
CA HIS A 86 11.53 -6.89 -15.71
C HIS A 86 10.23 -6.55 -14.95
N ARG A 87 9.42 -5.62 -15.47
CA ARG A 87 8.16 -5.18 -14.82
C ARG A 87 7.12 -6.29 -14.70
N ASP A 88 7.05 -7.18 -15.68
CA ASP A 88 6.22 -8.37 -15.66
C ASP A 88 6.56 -9.27 -14.48
N GLU A 89 7.85 -9.55 -14.27
CA GLU A 89 8.36 -10.33 -13.15
C GLU A 89 7.99 -9.68 -11.81
N LEU A 90 8.12 -8.35 -11.69
CA LEU A 90 7.67 -7.62 -10.51
C LEU A 90 6.17 -7.82 -10.26
N TYR A 91 5.34 -7.66 -11.29
CA TYR A 91 3.88 -7.75 -11.16
C TYR A 91 3.45 -9.16 -10.73
N LEU A 92 4.09 -10.20 -11.26
CA LEU A 92 3.86 -11.58 -10.83
C LEU A 92 4.21 -11.78 -9.35
N VAL A 93 5.35 -11.23 -8.90
CA VAL A 93 5.75 -11.28 -7.49
C VAL A 93 4.75 -10.53 -6.60
N ILE A 94 4.27 -9.35 -7.01
CA ILE A 94 3.24 -8.59 -6.28
C ILE A 94 1.96 -9.43 -6.16
N PHE A 95 1.48 -10.03 -7.24
CA PHE A 95 0.25 -10.82 -7.20
C PHE A 95 0.38 -12.08 -6.34
N GLU A 96 1.53 -12.76 -6.40
CA GLU A 96 1.79 -13.90 -5.53
C GLU A 96 1.89 -13.48 -4.05
N ALA A 97 2.52 -12.32 -3.76
CA ALA A 97 2.56 -11.75 -2.42
C ALA A 97 1.14 -11.49 -1.88
N LEU A 98 0.28 -10.83 -2.67
CA LEU A 98 -1.11 -10.57 -2.30
C LEU A 98 -1.91 -11.86 -2.12
N LYS A 99 -1.71 -12.86 -2.99
CA LYS A 99 -2.37 -14.16 -2.89
C LYS A 99 -2.04 -14.87 -1.57
N ARG A 100 -0.77 -14.85 -1.16
CA ARG A 100 -0.30 -15.48 0.09
C ARG A 100 -0.68 -14.73 1.36
N SER A 101 -1.01 -13.45 1.22
CA SER A 101 -1.37 -12.56 2.32
C SER A 101 -2.84 -12.14 2.31
N LYS A 102 -3.68 -12.69 1.42
CA LYS A 102 -5.13 -12.40 1.26
C LYS A 102 -5.98 -12.52 2.53
N ILE A 103 -5.43 -13.13 3.57
CA ILE A 103 -6.06 -13.29 4.88
C ILE A 103 -6.02 -11.98 5.70
N LEU A 104 -5.12 -11.05 5.33
CA LEU A 104 -5.01 -9.70 5.87
C LEU A 104 -5.99 -8.77 5.13
N SER A 105 -6.46 -7.74 5.84
CA SER A 105 -7.18 -6.63 5.19
C SER A 105 -6.19 -5.60 4.68
N PHE A 106 -6.27 -5.26 3.40
CA PHE A 106 -5.34 -4.32 2.77
C PHE A 106 -5.88 -2.90 2.80
N PHE A 107 -5.05 -1.98 3.25
CA PHE A 107 -5.31 -0.54 3.23
C PHE A 107 -4.31 0.15 2.30
N ALA A 108 -4.75 1.22 1.65
CA ALA A 108 -3.90 2.10 0.87
C ALA A 108 -4.34 3.54 1.09
N PHE A 109 -3.45 4.49 0.79
CA PHE A 109 -3.81 5.90 0.90
C PHE A 109 -4.98 6.29 -0.01
N SER A 110 -5.07 5.73 -1.22
CA SER A 110 -6.06 6.13 -2.23
C SER A 110 -6.55 4.94 -3.08
N ASP A 111 -7.49 5.18 -4.00
CA ASP A 111 -7.94 4.17 -4.97
C ASP A 111 -6.93 3.91 -6.11
N TYR A 112 -5.84 4.68 -6.18
CA TYR A 112 -4.78 4.48 -7.17
C TYR A 112 -4.19 3.06 -7.10
N GLU A 113 -3.89 2.54 -5.90
CA GLU A 113 -3.33 1.20 -5.74
C GLU A 113 -4.26 0.13 -6.31
N ARG A 114 -5.56 0.29 -6.10
CA ARG A 114 -6.57 -0.61 -6.68
C ARG A 114 -6.55 -0.54 -8.21
N ASN A 115 -6.49 0.68 -8.76
CA ASN A 115 -6.45 0.87 -10.22
C ASN A 115 -5.16 0.31 -10.84
N GLU A 116 -4.01 0.52 -10.19
CA GLU A 116 -2.73 -0.01 -10.64
C GLU A 116 -2.70 -1.55 -10.62
N LEU A 117 -3.26 -2.20 -9.60
CA LEU A 117 -3.39 -3.67 -9.60
C LEU A 117 -4.20 -4.18 -10.79
N LEU A 118 -5.31 -3.50 -11.14
CA LEU A 118 -6.11 -3.84 -12.31
C LEU A 118 -5.33 -3.60 -13.61
N SER A 119 -4.56 -2.51 -13.68
CA SER A 119 -3.68 -2.19 -14.81
C SER A 119 -2.59 -3.24 -14.99
N MET A 120 -1.91 -3.66 -13.92
CA MET A 120 -0.93 -4.76 -13.92
C MET A 120 -1.55 -6.07 -14.40
N TYR A 121 -2.78 -6.38 -13.95
CA TYR A 121 -3.48 -7.62 -14.33
C TYR A 121 -3.79 -7.64 -15.81
N ARG A 122 -4.29 -6.51 -16.34
CA ARG A 122 -4.55 -6.35 -17.78
C ARG A 122 -3.25 -6.41 -18.58
N PHE A 123 -2.19 -5.75 -18.09
CA PHE A 123 -0.88 -5.75 -18.73
C PHE A 123 -0.33 -7.18 -18.90
N LEU A 124 -0.29 -7.97 -17.82
CA LEU A 124 0.20 -9.35 -17.87
C LEU A 124 -0.61 -10.23 -18.84
N ARG A 125 -1.95 -10.03 -18.91
CA ARG A 125 -2.80 -10.71 -19.91
C ARG A 125 -2.41 -10.37 -21.33
N VAL A 126 -2.19 -9.08 -21.62
CA VAL A 126 -1.78 -8.61 -22.95
C VAL A 126 -0.40 -9.17 -23.34
N GLN A 127 0.50 -9.35 -22.36
CA GLN A 127 1.81 -9.99 -22.57
C GLN A 127 1.74 -11.52 -22.72
N GLY A 128 0.56 -12.14 -22.67
CA GLY A 128 0.39 -13.58 -22.88
C GLY A 128 0.60 -14.45 -21.64
N TYR A 129 0.75 -13.87 -20.45
CA TYR A 129 0.86 -14.64 -19.21
C TYR A 129 -0.47 -15.30 -18.83
N ASN A 130 -0.42 -16.54 -18.35
CA ASN A 130 -1.56 -17.20 -17.75
C ASN A 130 -1.82 -16.66 -16.33
N VAL A 131 -2.66 -15.64 -16.23
CA VAL A 131 -3.03 -14.99 -14.95
C VAL A 131 -4.30 -15.54 -14.31
N PHE A 132 -4.76 -16.73 -14.71
CA PHE A 132 -6.02 -17.30 -14.19
C PHE A 132 -5.97 -17.50 -12.67
N THR A 133 -4.81 -17.89 -12.17
CA THR A 133 -4.52 -18.05 -10.73
C THR A 133 -4.53 -16.73 -9.95
N TYR A 134 -4.51 -15.59 -10.65
CA TYR A 134 -4.56 -14.23 -10.10
C TYR A 134 -5.90 -13.54 -10.39
N ALA A 135 -6.93 -14.27 -10.81
CA ALA A 135 -8.25 -13.70 -11.09
C ALA A 135 -8.86 -12.94 -9.89
N PHE A 136 -8.46 -13.29 -8.66
CA PHE A 136 -8.88 -12.60 -7.43
C PHE A 136 -8.51 -11.11 -7.43
N ILE A 137 -7.49 -10.67 -8.18
CA ILE A 137 -7.07 -9.27 -8.27
C ILE A 137 -8.21 -8.36 -8.73
N LYS A 138 -9.11 -8.86 -9.59
CA LYS A 138 -10.26 -8.10 -10.10
C LYS A 138 -11.21 -7.65 -8.98
N GLU A 139 -11.27 -8.40 -7.90
CA GLU A 139 -12.18 -8.19 -6.77
C GLU A 139 -11.39 -7.93 -5.47
N PHE A 140 -10.06 -7.81 -5.55
CA PHE A 140 -9.21 -7.72 -4.37
C PHE A 140 -9.53 -6.43 -3.59
N PRO A 141 -9.97 -6.55 -2.33
CA PRO A 141 -10.38 -5.39 -1.57
C PRO A 141 -9.15 -4.62 -1.08
N ILE A 142 -8.99 -3.40 -1.58
CA ILE A 142 -8.12 -2.38 -0.97
C ILE A 142 -9.02 -1.31 -0.35
N ILE A 143 -8.87 -1.09 0.94
CA ILE A 143 -9.62 -0.11 1.72
C ILE A 143 -8.88 1.23 1.63
N ASN A 144 -9.56 2.22 1.06
CA ASN A 144 -9.04 3.56 0.92
C ASN A 144 -9.03 4.27 2.30
N LEU A 145 -7.87 4.79 2.72
CA LEU A 145 -7.68 5.55 3.96
C LEU A 145 -8.04 7.04 3.82
N GLN A 146 -8.17 7.55 2.59
CA GLN A 146 -8.66 8.89 2.32
C GLN A 146 -10.15 8.95 2.63
N ASN A 147 -10.52 9.79 3.61
CA ASN A 147 -11.91 10.16 3.84
C ASN A 147 -12.21 11.33 2.90
N THR A 148 -13.36 11.31 2.23
CA THR A 148 -13.79 12.38 1.32
C THR A 148 -13.61 13.75 1.96
N THR A 149 -12.96 14.66 1.24
CA THR A 149 -12.81 16.14 1.42
C THR A 149 -11.52 16.77 1.97
N PHE A 150 -10.52 16.07 2.53
CA PHE A 150 -9.26 16.76 2.90
C PHE A 150 -8.00 15.96 2.56
N GLU A 151 -7.13 16.55 1.75
CA GLU A 151 -6.04 15.93 0.99
C GLU A 151 -4.68 15.98 1.69
N SER A 152 -4.52 16.62 2.86
CA SER A 152 -3.31 16.46 3.69
C SER A 152 -3.47 16.87 5.17
N LEU A 153 -2.52 16.47 6.04
CA LEU A 153 -2.40 16.96 7.43
C LEU A 153 -2.16 18.47 7.48
N ALA A 154 -1.46 19.01 6.48
CA ALA A 154 -1.25 20.45 6.33
C ALA A 154 -2.58 21.18 6.05
N GLU A 155 -3.43 20.62 5.17
CA GLU A 155 -4.77 21.13 4.92
C GLU A 155 -5.68 21.06 6.15
N ALA A 156 -5.61 19.97 6.92
CA ALA A 156 -6.39 19.83 8.15
C ALA A 156 -5.97 20.88 9.21
N ILE A 157 -4.70 21.24 9.30
CA ILE A 157 -4.22 22.29 10.20
C ILE A 157 -4.59 23.68 9.67
N TYR A 158 -4.50 23.89 8.35
CA TYR A 158 -4.86 25.15 7.71
C TYR A 158 -6.37 25.45 7.76
N SER A 159 -7.23 24.45 7.59
CA SER A 159 -8.69 24.62 7.66
C SER A 159 -9.20 24.88 9.08
N ILE A 160 -8.50 24.36 10.11
CA ILE A 160 -8.76 24.74 11.51
C ILE A 160 -8.41 26.21 11.77
N SER A 161 -7.44 26.76 11.02
CA SER A 161 -7.00 28.16 11.16
C SER A 161 -7.82 29.17 10.33
N LEU A 162 -8.57 28.69 9.33
CA LEU A 162 -9.36 29.52 8.42
C LEU A 162 -10.83 29.12 8.50
N ASN A 163 -11.61 29.90 9.26
CA ASN A 163 -13.07 29.81 9.34
C ASN A 163 -13.77 30.21 8.02
N SER A 164 -13.46 29.55 6.90
CA SER A 164 -14.12 29.85 5.62
C SER A 164 -14.40 28.62 4.78
N LYS A 165 -15.64 28.57 4.26
CA LYS A 165 -16.17 27.68 3.23
C LYS A 165 -15.50 27.89 1.86
N THR A 166 -14.18 27.90 1.83
CA THR A 166 -13.38 27.98 0.61
C THR A 166 -12.91 26.59 0.28
N ILE A 167 -13.37 26.05 -0.85
CA ILE A 167 -12.83 24.82 -1.45
C ILE A 167 -11.39 25.13 -1.80
N THR A 168 -10.46 24.71 -0.94
CA THR A 168 -9.04 24.74 -1.24
C THR A 168 -8.74 23.59 -2.18
N THR A 169 -8.26 23.90 -3.38
CA THR A 169 -7.58 22.97 -4.26
C THR A 169 -6.16 22.79 -3.70
N GLY A 170 -6.02 22.05 -2.60
CA GLY A 170 -4.71 21.69 -2.08
C GLY A 170 -4.05 20.68 -3.02
N ASP A 171 -2.79 20.91 -3.39
CA ASP A 171 -2.01 19.92 -4.14
C ASP A 171 -2.04 18.59 -3.39
N SER A 172 -2.50 17.55 -4.09
CA SER A 172 -2.43 16.14 -3.67
C SER A 172 -1.14 15.92 -2.90
N LEU A 173 -1.19 15.35 -1.69
CA LEU A 173 -0.02 14.81 -0.97
C LEU A 173 0.97 14.28 -2.00
N PHE A 174 2.02 15.06 -2.30
CA PHE A 174 2.73 15.00 -3.57
C PHE A 174 3.17 13.56 -3.89
N ARG A 175 2.32 12.81 -4.61
CA ARG A 175 2.74 11.72 -5.47
C ARG A 175 3.40 12.40 -6.64
N ASN A 176 4.60 12.91 -6.40
CA ASN A 176 5.41 13.46 -7.45
C ASN A 176 6.01 12.27 -8.20
N SER A 177 5.14 11.46 -8.81
CA SER A 177 5.47 10.30 -9.63
C SER A 177 6.49 10.69 -10.70
N LYS A 178 6.47 11.95 -11.15
CA LYS A 178 7.51 12.56 -11.99
C LYS A 178 8.89 12.61 -11.32
N ILE A 179 9.01 13.04 -10.07
CA ILE A 179 10.27 13.01 -9.31
C ILE A 179 10.70 11.56 -9.08
N ILE A 180 9.78 10.69 -8.66
CA ILE A 180 10.08 9.28 -8.40
C ILE A 180 10.56 8.56 -9.67
N ASN A 181 9.90 8.79 -10.81
CA ASN A 181 10.33 8.28 -12.11
C ASN A 181 11.70 8.87 -12.52
N LYS A 182 11.99 10.15 -12.24
CA LYS A 182 13.32 10.73 -12.48
C LYS A 182 14.40 10.08 -11.62
N LEU A 183 14.12 9.83 -10.34
CA LEU A 183 15.03 9.13 -9.43
C LEU A 183 15.29 7.70 -9.91
N PHE A 184 14.27 7.02 -10.46
CA PHE A 184 14.43 5.71 -11.05
C PHE A 184 15.39 5.73 -12.25
N THR A 185 15.18 6.66 -13.19
CA THR A 185 16.09 6.83 -14.34
C THR A 185 17.51 7.21 -13.92
N ALA A 186 17.65 7.94 -12.81
CA ALA A 186 18.95 8.29 -12.22
C ALA A 186 19.55 7.19 -11.32
N HIS A 187 18.93 6.00 -11.26
CA HIS A 187 19.33 4.87 -10.42
C HIS A 187 19.47 5.21 -8.92
N LYS A 188 18.65 6.15 -8.42
CA LYS A 188 18.59 6.59 -7.03
C LYS A 188 17.61 5.74 -6.21
N PHE A 189 17.81 4.42 -6.22
CA PHE A 189 16.92 3.45 -5.57
C PHE A 189 16.83 3.60 -4.05
N PRO A 190 17.93 3.86 -3.30
CA PRO A 190 17.85 4.09 -1.86
C PRO A 190 16.91 5.22 -1.48
N GLU A 191 16.90 6.30 -2.26
CA GLU A 191 16.04 7.47 -2.07
C GLU A 191 14.56 7.12 -2.31
N ILE A 192 14.25 6.36 -3.35
CA ILE A 192 12.89 5.91 -3.64
C ILE A 192 12.39 4.95 -2.55
N ILE A 193 13.22 3.99 -2.13
CA ILE A 193 12.88 3.06 -1.04
C ILE A 193 12.64 3.83 0.27
N SER A 194 13.43 4.88 0.53
CA SER A 194 13.25 5.75 1.69
C SER A 194 11.94 6.55 1.63
N HIS A 195 11.59 7.06 0.44
CA HIS A 195 10.33 7.76 0.21
C HIS A 195 9.12 6.85 0.47
N ASN A 196 9.04 5.70 -0.21
CA ASN A 196 7.97 4.73 -0.04
C ASN A 196 7.82 4.27 1.42
N ARG A 197 8.95 4.06 2.12
CA ARG A 197 8.95 3.77 3.55
C ARG A 197 8.24 4.85 4.36
N ASN A 198 8.52 6.12 4.10
CA ASN A 198 7.89 7.22 4.82
C ASN A 198 6.39 7.32 4.50
N CYS A 199 5.99 7.08 3.25
CA CYS A 199 4.59 6.99 2.85
C CYS A 199 3.85 5.92 3.66
N LEU A 200 4.35 4.69 3.68
CA LEU A 200 3.77 3.58 4.43
C LEU A 200 3.69 3.83 5.94
N ILE A 201 4.72 4.44 6.54
CA ILE A 201 4.69 4.83 7.96
C ILE A 201 3.58 5.86 8.22
N ASN A 202 3.44 6.87 7.35
CA ASN A 202 2.42 7.89 7.47
C ASN A 202 1.02 7.29 7.31
N GLU A 203 0.83 6.39 6.34
CA GLU A 203 -0.42 5.66 6.14
C GLU A 203 -0.78 4.80 7.35
N ASN A 204 0.18 4.14 7.99
CA ASN A 204 -0.06 3.41 9.23
C ASN A 204 -0.51 4.32 10.38
N ILE A 205 0.07 5.51 10.49
CA ILE A 205 -0.36 6.52 11.45
C ILE A 205 -1.80 6.96 11.14
N LEU A 206 -2.14 7.16 9.87
CA LEU A 206 -3.49 7.53 9.44
C LEU A 206 -4.50 6.42 9.73
N PHE A 207 -4.18 5.17 9.43
CA PHE A 207 -4.99 4.01 9.79
C PHE A 207 -5.28 4.00 11.30
N ARG A 208 -4.25 4.17 12.15
CA ARG A 208 -4.43 4.19 13.61
C ARG A 208 -5.32 5.35 14.07
N LYS A 209 -5.12 6.54 13.52
CA LYS A 209 -5.86 7.75 13.91
C LYS A 209 -7.31 7.76 13.44
N ARG A 210 -7.57 7.31 12.21
CA ARG A 210 -8.86 7.48 11.51
C ARG A 210 -9.71 6.22 11.52
N TRP A 211 -9.07 5.05 11.51
CA TRP A 211 -9.76 3.77 11.40
C TRP A 211 -9.79 3.09 12.76
N TYR A 212 -8.63 2.83 13.35
CA TYR A 212 -8.59 2.11 14.63
C TYR A 212 -9.32 2.84 15.75
N LYS A 213 -9.08 4.15 15.95
CA LYS A 213 -9.74 4.92 17.02
C LYS A 213 -11.27 4.93 16.90
N ASN A 214 -11.80 5.03 15.68
CA ASN A 214 -13.24 5.21 15.44
C ASN A 214 -14.02 3.90 15.45
N TYR A 215 -13.34 2.79 15.22
CA TYR A 215 -13.97 1.46 15.15
C TYR A 215 -13.46 0.51 16.23
N LYS A 216 -12.76 1.02 17.26
CA LYS A 216 -12.38 0.25 18.45
C LYS A 216 -13.67 -0.17 19.17
N ILE A 217 -13.95 -1.48 19.15
CA ILE A 217 -15.01 -2.12 19.93
C ILE A 217 -14.44 -2.46 21.30
#